data_AF-A0A527UW54-F1
#
_entry.id   AF-A0A527UW54-F1
#
_cell.length_a   1.000
_cell.length_b   1.000
_cell.length_c   1.000
_cell.angle_alpha   90.00
_cell.angle_beta   90.00
_cell.angle_gamma   90.00
#
_symmetry.space_group_name_H-M   'P 1'
#
loop_
_entity.id
_entity.type
_entity.pdbx_description
1 polymer ?
#
loop_
_entity_poly.entity_id
_entity_poly.type
_entity_poly.pdbx_seq_one_letter_code
_entity_poly.pdbx_strand_id
1 'polypeptide(L)' 'MITDFTAGAGSEDVIEFANDVFADFASMLATATQVGADTVITHDASNVLTLKNVALANLHQDDFQFIAA' A
#
# COMPACT_ATOMS: atom_id res chain seq x y z
N MET A 1 10.13 -2.69 -2.72
CA MET A 1 9.98 -3.30 -1.38
C MET A 1 10.44 -2.30 -0.35
N ILE A 2 9.70 -2.14 0.74
CA ILE A 2 9.98 -1.25 1.87
C ILE A 2 10.08 -2.10 3.14
N THR A 3 11.07 -1.84 4.00
CA THR A 3 11.39 -2.70 5.16
C THR A 3 11.05 -2.11 6.52
N ASP A 4 10.76 -0.82 6.56
CA ASP A 4 10.63 0.01 7.77
C ASP A 4 9.36 0.88 7.74
N PHE A 5 8.40 0.53 6.89
CA PHE A 5 7.12 1.23 6.80
C PHE A 5 6.29 1.04 8.07
N THR A 6 5.89 2.13 8.69
CA THR A 6 5.00 2.14 9.85
C THR A 6 3.56 2.34 9.37
N ALA A 7 2.76 1.26 9.35
CA ALA A 7 1.35 1.33 8.96
C ALA A 7 0.42 1.61 10.16
N GLY A 8 -0.70 2.27 9.90
CA GLY A 8 -1.79 2.44 10.84
C GLY A 8 -2.31 3.87 10.90
N ALA A 9 -3.48 4.05 11.51
CA ALA A 9 -4.10 5.37 11.62
C ALA A 9 -3.18 6.38 12.33
N GLY A 10 -2.90 7.50 11.66
CA GLY A 10 -2.02 8.56 12.15
C GLY A 10 -0.54 8.20 12.14
N SER A 11 -0.13 7.22 11.32
CA SER A 11 1.28 6.93 11.08
C SER A 11 2.00 8.10 10.43
N GLU A 12 3.33 8.13 10.56
CA GLU A 12 4.18 9.17 9.97
C GLU A 12 4.51 8.88 8.50
N ASP A 13 4.43 7.62 8.09
CA ASP A 13 4.82 7.17 6.76
C ASP A 13 3.63 7.19 5.80
N VAL A 14 3.82 7.78 4.62
CA VAL A 14 2.79 7.84 3.58
C VAL A 14 3.36 7.40 2.24
N ILE A 15 2.65 6.51 1.56
CA ILE A 15 2.95 6.10 0.20
C ILE A 15 2.04 6.86 -0.76
N GLU A 16 2.62 7.76 -1.54
CA GLU A 16 1.93 8.43 -2.64
C GLU A 16 2.09 7.60 -3.93
N PHE A 17 0.96 7.30 -4.56
CA PHE A 17 0.95 6.73 -5.90
C PHE A 17 0.85 7.82 -6.95
N ALA A 18 1.59 7.64 -8.05
CA ALA A 18 1.48 8.50 -9.22
C ALA A 18 0.06 8.43 -9.82
N ASN A 19 -0.24 9.40 -10.68
CA ASN A 19 -1.56 9.50 -11.29
C ASN A 19 -1.95 8.22 -12.05
N ASP A 20 -3.23 7.85 -11.92
CA ASP A 20 -3.88 6.71 -12.58
C ASP A 20 -3.31 5.31 -12.23
N VAL A 21 -2.49 5.19 -11.18
CA VAL A 21 -2.05 3.85 -10.70
C VAL A 21 -3.18 3.14 -9.94
N PHE A 22 -3.86 3.85 -9.05
CA PHE A 22 -5.04 3.36 -8.32
C PHE A 22 -6.04 4.50 -8.21
N ALA A 23 -7.34 4.17 -8.27
CA ALA A 23 -8.40 5.18 -8.16
C ALA A 23 -8.55 5.69 -6.72
N ASP A 24 -8.42 4.78 -5.76
CA ASP A 24 -8.56 5.04 -4.32
C ASP A 24 -7.97 3.88 -3.48
N PHE A 25 -8.05 4.03 -2.16
CA PHE A 25 -7.60 3.03 -1.20
C PHE A 25 -8.30 1.68 -1.38
N ALA A 26 -9.60 1.65 -1.72
CA ALA A 26 -10.33 0.40 -1.91
C ALA A 26 -9.84 -0.37 -3.15
N SER A 27 -9.55 0.34 -4.24
CA SER A 27 -9.01 -0.24 -5.47
C SER A 27 -7.60 -0.81 -5.26
N MET A 28 -6.75 -0.12 -4.49
CA MET A 28 -5.43 -0.61 -4.09
C MET A 28 -5.54 -1.81 -3.14
N LEU A 29 -6.43 -1.73 -2.14
CA LEU A 29 -6.60 -2.81 -1.15
C LEU A 29 -7.11 -4.09 -1.82
N ALA A 30 -7.92 -3.99 -2.87
CA ALA A 30 -8.38 -5.14 -3.65
C ALA A 30 -7.24 -5.89 -4.38
N THR A 31 -6.10 -5.23 -4.63
CA THR A 31 -4.91 -5.87 -5.21
C THR A 31 -3.83 -6.23 -4.20
N ALA A 32 -4.04 -5.84 -2.93
CA ALA A 32 -3.16 -6.13 -1.83
C ALA A 32 -3.42 -7.54 -1.27
N THR A 33 -2.34 -8.27 -1.00
CA THR A 33 -2.40 -9.65 -0.51
C THR A 33 -1.46 -9.83 0.68
N GLN A 34 -1.88 -10.60 1.67
CA GLN A 34 -1.02 -10.98 2.79
C GLN A 34 -0.16 -12.18 2.38
N VAL A 35 1.16 -12.05 2.51
CA VAL A 35 2.12 -13.14 2.27
C VAL A 35 2.97 -13.32 3.54
N GLY A 36 2.60 -14.28 4.38
CA GLY A 36 3.22 -14.46 5.69
C GLY A 36 2.98 -13.24 6.57
N ALA A 37 4.04 -12.52 6.95
CA ALA A 37 3.98 -11.28 7.72
C ALA A 37 3.99 -10.01 6.85
N ASP A 38 4.10 -10.15 5.53
CA ASP A 38 4.24 -9.03 4.60
C ASP A 38 2.94 -8.73 3.88
N THR A 39 2.77 -7.48 3.48
CA THR A 39 1.72 -7.07 2.53
C THR A 39 2.32 -6.86 1.15
N VAL A 40 1.72 -7.46 0.14
CA VAL A 40 2.14 -7.34 -1.26
C VAL A 40 1.03 -6.69 -2.07
N ILE A 41 1.26 -5.47 -2.54
CA ILE A 41 0.37 -4.69 -3.38
C ILE A 41 0.84 -4.84 -4.83
N THR A 42 -0.03 -5.35 -5.70
CA THR A 42 0.32 -5.62 -7.10
C THR A 42 -0.50 -4.71 -8.01
N HIS A 43 0.15 -3.85 -8.79
CA HIS A 43 -0.52 -3.10 -9.84
C HIS A 43 -0.53 -3.90 -11.15
N ASP A 44 0.62 -4.45 -11.54
CA ASP A 44 0.78 -5.35 -12.68
C ASP A 44 1.96 -6.31 -12.45
N ALA A 45 2.30 -7.14 -13.44
CA ALA A 45 3.36 -8.15 -13.34
C ALA A 45 4.78 -7.57 -13.11
N SER A 46 5.00 -6.30 -13.45
CA SER A 46 6.27 -5.58 -13.30
C SER A 46 6.27 -4.62 -12.10
N ASN A 47 5.08 -4.22 -11.62
CA ASN A 47 4.90 -3.24 -10.55
C ASN A 47 4.31 -3.89 -9.30
N VAL A 48 5.21 -4.33 -8.41
CA VAL A 48 4.88 -4.99 -7.14
C VAL A 48 5.54 -4.24 -5.98
N LEU A 49 4.72 -3.76 -5.05
CA LEU A 49 5.17 -3.15 -3.79
C LEU A 49 4.98 -4.13 -2.64
N THR A 50 6.08 -4.53 -2.02
CA THR A 50 6.07 -5.33 -0.79
C THR A 50 6.38 -4.46 0.42
N LEU A 51 5.51 -4.48 1.43
CA LEU A 51 5.70 -3.90 2.76
C LEU A 51 6.09 -5.04 3.72
N LYS A 52 7.36 -5.05 4.11
CA LYS A 52 7.91 -6.12 4.95
C LYS A 52 7.40 -6.00 6.38
N ASN A 53 6.98 -7.11 6.97
CA ASN A 53 6.48 -7.19 8.35
C ASN A 53 5.29 -6.24 8.63
N VAL A 54 4.55 -5.86 7.59
CA VAL A 54 3.32 -5.08 7.71
C VAL A 54 2.14 -6.00 7.41
N ALA A 55 1.26 -6.16 8.39
CA ALA A 55 0.02 -6.88 8.19
C ALA A 55 -0.98 -6.04 7.38
N LEU A 56 -1.66 -6.65 6.43
CA LEU A 56 -2.65 -6.02 5.56
C LEU A 56 -3.76 -5.35 6.37
N ALA A 57 -4.16 -5.97 7.48
CA ALA A 57 -5.17 -5.43 8.39
C ALA A 57 -4.72 -4.18 9.17
N ASN A 58 -3.41 -3.90 9.20
CA ASN A 58 -2.87 -2.69 9.83
C ASN A 58 -2.82 -1.51 8.86
N LEU A 59 -3.00 -1.73 7.55
CA LEU A 59 -3.08 -0.64 6.59
C LEU A 59 -4.30 0.23 6.88
N HIS A 60 -4.09 1.53 6.86
CA HIS A 60 -5.11 2.53 7.03
C HIS A 60 -5.16 3.48 5.82
N GLN A 61 -6.26 4.20 5.66
CA GLN A 61 -6.47 5.03 4.46
C GLN A 61 -5.49 6.22 4.39
N ASP A 62 -5.07 6.77 5.53
CA ASP A 62 -4.12 7.88 5.61
C ASP A 62 -2.67 7.48 5.32
N ASP A 63 -2.35 6.17 5.37
CA ASP A 63 -1.06 5.62 4.94
C ASP A 63 -0.83 5.79 3.42
N PHE A 64 -1.87 6.13 2.64
CA PHE A 64 -1.80 6.19 1.18
C PHE A 64 -2.41 7.47 0.59
N GLN A 65 -1.70 8.07 -0.37
CA GLN A 65 -2.19 9.21 -1.15
C GLN A 65 -2.35 8.85 -2.63
N PHE A 66 -3.47 9.29 -3.20
CA PHE A 66 -3.85 9.03 -4.59
C PHE A 66 -4.04 10.37 -5.30
N ILE A 67 -3.17 10.68 -6.26
CA ILE A 67 -3.23 11.93 -7.02
C ILE A 67 -4.10 11.77 -8.28
N ALA A 68 -5.10 12.63 -8.43
CA ALA A 68 -5.86 12.78 -9.68
C ALA A 68 -5.31 14.01 -10.43
N ALA A 69 -5.02 13.84 -11.72
CA ALA A 69 -4.59 14.91 -12.62
C ALA A 69 -5.74 15.87 -12.98
#